data_AF-A0A069DPV6-F1
#
_entry.id   AF-A0A069DPV6-F1
#
_cell.length_a   1.000
_cell.length_b   1.000
_cell.length_c   1.000
_cell.angle_alpha   90.00
_cell.angle_beta   90.00
_cell.angle_gamma   90.00
#
_symmetry.space_group_name_H-M   'P 1'
#
loop_
_entity.id
_entity.type
_entity.pdbx_description
1 polymer ?
#
loop_
_entity_poly.entity_id
_entity_poly.type
_entity_poly.pdbx_seq_one_letter_code
_entity_poly.pdbx_strand_id
1 'polypeptide(L)'
;MPPSGQSILFSENRLTYVSQDALHIPSVLTRMYGSKVTSLDLSYNRICTLDGLQYFRNLNELMLDNNQLDDNINFPYISSLHTLSLNNNKISQLEYFLAKVKDSFPNLKYLSILGNTACPSQISHVDKDEEDYQRYRYFVLYILPNLDFLDSRTVTFQERYEGKQRGMYMKIVRPSFQNNCIEEKNCNRKVYSPLPALPMKSHHGIYGKCVYRYTGKHSEGNRFIRNNDL
;
A
#
# COMPACT_ATOMS: atom_id res chain seq x y z
N MET A 1 1.59 -14.04 -31.15
CA MET A 1 1.17 -12.85 -31.92
C MET A 1 -0.34 -12.73 -31.84
N PRO A 2 -0.91 -11.67 -31.25
CA PRO A 2 -2.28 -11.27 -31.52
C PRO A 2 -2.33 -10.29 -32.71
N PRO A 3 -3.48 -10.17 -33.39
CA PRO A 3 -3.57 -9.66 -34.76
C PRO A 3 -3.75 -8.13 -34.84
N SER A 4 -3.29 -7.58 -35.95
CA SER A 4 -3.54 -6.21 -36.42
C SER A 4 -5.00 -6.01 -36.83
N GLY A 5 -5.71 -5.10 -36.16
CA GLY A 5 -7.05 -4.65 -36.53
C GLY A 5 -7.67 -3.74 -35.47
N GLN A 6 -7.50 -2.42 -35.63
CA GLN A 6 -7.88 -1.32 -34.72
C GLN A 6 -7.14 -1.30 -33.35
N SER A 7 -6.00 -0.61 -33.33
CA SER A 7 -5.21 -0.33 -32.12
C SER A 7 -5.87 0.69 -31.18
N ILE A 8 -6.89 1.40 -31.66
CA ILE A 8 -7.57 2.49 -30.95
C ILE A 8 -9.09 2.28 -31.10
N LEU A 9 -9.79 2.17 -29.98
CA LEU A 9 -11.25 2.13 -29.93
C LEU A 9 -11.75 3.42 -29.28
N PHE A 10 -12.67 4.13 -29.94
CA PHE A 10 -13.32 5.30 -29.38
C PHE A 10 -14.83 5.21 -29.54
N SER A 11 -15.57 5.19 -28.43
CA SER A 11 -17.02 5.14 -28.41
C SER A 11 -17.55 5.85 -27.16
N GLU A 12 -18.63 6.61 -27.27
CA GLU A 12 -19.27 7.28 -26.12
C GLU A 12 -18.30 8.09 -25.24
N ASN A 13 -17.36 8.81 -25.85
CA ASN A 13 -16.31 9.56 -25.16
C ASN A 13 -15.34 8.70 -24.34
N ARG A 14 -15.36 7.38 -24.53
CA ARG A 14 -14.41 6.42 -23.97
C ARG A 14 -13.36 6.06 -25.00
N LEU A 15 -12.10 6.23 -24.67
CA LEU A 15 -10.95 5.90 -25.51
C LEU A 15 -10.20 4.74 -24.89
N THR A 16 -10.03 3.67 -25.66
CA THR A 16 -9.25 2.49 -25.27
C THR A 16 -8.06 2.35 -26.21
N TYR A 17 -6.88 2.26 -25.62
CA TYR A 17 -5.61 2.03 -26.30
C TYR A 17 -4.79 1.05 -25.46
N VAL A 18 -5.15 -0.23 -25.56
CA VAL A 18 -4.72 -1.32 -24.68
C VAL A 18 -3.86 -2.31 -25.47
N SER A 19 -2.86 -2.92 -24.83
CA SER A 19 -2.00 -3.96 -25.43
C SER A 19 -1.22 -3.51 -26.66
N GLN A 20 -0.70 -2.27 -26.64
CA GLN A 20 0.05 -1.67 -27.75
C GLN A 20 1.56 -1.53 -27.47
N ASP A 21 2.04 -2.10 -26.36
CA ASP A 21 3.43 -1.99 -25.90
C ASP A 21 3.96 -0.54 -25.78
N ALA A 22 3.05 0.43 -25.62
CA ALA A 22 3.43 1.84 -25.65
C ALA A 22 4.19 2.25 -24.38
N LEU A 23 5.30 2.98 -24.55
CA LEU A 23 6.14 3.51 -23.46
C LEU A 23 5.63 4.85 -22.91
N HIS A 24 4.91 5.60 -23.74
CA HIS A 24 4.35 6.92 -23.41
C HIS A 24 2.98 7.06 -24.07
N ILE A 25 2.17 8.02 -23.61
CA ILE A 25 0.89 8.35 -24.22
C ILE A 25 1.15 8.93 -25.64
N PRO A 26 0.71 8.27 -26.73
CA PRO A 26 0.98 8.77 -28.07
C PRO A 26 0.30 10.14 -28.30
N SER A 27 1.04 11.10 -28.86
CA SER A 27 0.55 12.46 -29.14
C SER A 27 -0.62 12.50 -30.13
N VAL A 28 -0.80 11.45 -30.93
CA VAL A 28 -1.96 11.28 -31.80
C VAL A 28 -3.24 11.17 -30.97
N LEU A 29 -3.21 10.48 -29.82
CA LEU A 29 -4.38 10.33 -28.95
C LEU A 29 -4.80 11.68 -28.37
N THR A 30 -3.82 12.44 -27.85
CA THR A 30 -4.08 13.75 -27.24
C THR A 30 -4.62 14.74 -28.27
N ARG A 31 -4.04 14.78 -29.47
CA ARG A 31 -4.47 15.69 -30.55
C ARG A 31 -5.87 15.36 -31.08
N MET A 32 -6.17 14.08 -31.27
CA MET A 32 -7.43 13.65 -31.89
C MET A 32 -8.60 13.62 -30.91
N TYR A 33 -8.34 13.24 -29.66
CA TYR A 33 -9.38 12.87 -28.69
C TYR A 33 -9.32 13.66 -27.36
N GLY A 34 -8.26 14.43 -27.09
CA GLY A 34 -8.03 15.05 -25.78
C GLY A 34 -9.19 15.90 -25.23
N SER A 35 -9.90 16.64 -26.09
CA SER A 35 -11.05 17.45 -25.66
C SER A 35 -12.36 16.68 -25.54
N LYS A 36 -12.43 15.46 -26.10
CA LYS A 36 -13.67 14.66 -26.18
C LYS A 36 -13.74 13.57 -25.13
N VAL A 37 -12.59 13.04 -24.71
CA VAL A 37 -12.52 11.86 -23.86
C VAL A 37 -12.87 12.19 -22.42
N THR A 38 -13.75 11.37 -21.86
CA THR A 38 -14.13 11.36 -20.44
C THR A 38 -13.64 10.09 -19.73
N SER A 39 -13.45 8.99 -20.45
CA SER A 39 -12.92 7.73 -19.90
C SER A 39 -11.74 7.25 -20.76
N LEU A 40 -10.58 7.08 -20.16
CA LEU A 40 -9.35 6.70 -20.85
C LEU A 40 -8.80 5.39 -20.29
N ASP A 41 -8.69 4.38 -21.15
CA ASP A 41 -8.07 3.11 -20.82
C ASP A 41 -6.77 2.92 -21.61
N LEU A 42 -5.67 2.90 -20.85
CA LEU A 42 -4.31 2.71 -21.33
C LEU A 42 -3.67 1.45 -20.73
N SER A 43 -4.50 0.50 -20.26
CA SER A 43 -4.04 -0.70 -19.58
C SER A 43 -3.21 -1.62 -20.50
N TYR A 44 -2.42 -2.51 -19.91
CA TYR A 44 -1.58 -3.50 -20.61
C TYR A 44 -0.62 -2.87 -21.64
N ASN A 45 -0.02 -1.73 -21.28
CA ASN A 45 1.06 -1.13 -22.06
C ASN A 45 2.37 -1.20 -21.25
N ARG A 46 3.36 -0.41 -21.65
CA ARG A 46 4.65 -0.28 -20.96
C ARG A 46 4.86 1.16 -20.49
N ILE A 47 3.77 1.87 -20.20
CA ILE A 47 3.82 3.30 -19.93
C ILE A 47 4.61 3.54 -18.65
N CYS A 48 5.64 4.39 -18.75
CA CYS A 48 6.48 4.79 -17.62
C CYS A 48 6.29 6.26 -17.23
N THR A 49 5.66 7.08 -18.08
CA THR A 49 5.34 8.49 -17.79
C THR A 49 3.93 8.86 -18.22
N LEU A 50 3.30 9.81 -17.54
CA LEU A 50 1.97 10.34 -17.90
C LEU A 50 2.05 11.66 -18.68
N ASP A 51 3.17 11.90 -19.36
CA ASP A 51 3.33 13.09 -20.19
C ASP A 51 2.28 13.11 -21.30
N GLY A 52 1.60 14.24 -21.42
CA GLY A 52 0.47 14.40 -22.34
C GLY A 52 -0.89 14.10 -21.72
N LEU A 53 -0.95 13.57 -20.49
CA LEU A 53 -2.23 13.39 -19.78
C LEU A 53 -2.95 14.74 -19.55
N GLN A 54 -2.20 15.85 -19.45
CA GLN A 54 -2.77 17.20 -19.29
C GLN A 54 -3.67 17.67 -20.44
N TYR A 55 -3.63 17.00 -21.60
CA TYR A 55 -4.45 17.36 -22.75
C TYR A 55 -5.86 16.77 -22.69
N PHE A 56 -6.11 15.81 -21.78
CA PHE A 56 -7.43 15.21 -21.56
C PHE A 56 -8.24 16.02 -20.55
N ARG A 57 -8.80 17.15 -21.01
CA ARG A 57 -9.37 18.20 -20.13
C ARG A 57 -10.67 17.80 -19.41
N ASN A 58 -11.40 16.84 -19.95
CA ASN A 58 -12.70 16.40 -19.45
C ASN A 58 -12.63 14.99 -18.83
N LEU A 59 -11.43 14.57 -18.43
CA LEU A 59 -11.19 13.20 -17.99
C LEU A 59 -11.80 12.94 -16.60
N ASN A 60 -12.62 11.90 -16.54
CA ASN A 60 -13.37 11.48 -15.36
C ASN A 60 -12.87 10.13 -14.85
N GLU A 61 -12.47 9.24 -15.77
CA GLU A 61 -12.00 7.88 -15.47
C GLU A 61 -10.66 7.60 -16.18
N LEU A 62 -9.70 7.06 -15.44
CA LEU A 62 -8.38 6.72 -15.95
C LEU A 62 -7.95 5.32 -15.50
N MET A 63 -7.83 4.41 -16.47
CA MET A 63 -7.34 3.04 -16.26
C MET A 63 -5.91 2.93 -16.79
N LEU A 64 -4.98 2.55 -15.91
CA LEU A 64 -3.55 2.44 -16.17
C LEU A 64 -3.01 1.08 -15.69
N ASP A 65 -3.87 0.07 -15.63
CA ASP A 65 -3.52 -1.23 -15.09
C ASP A 65 -2.46 -1.93 -15.93
N ASN A 66 -1.55 -2.68 -15.30
CA ASN A 66 -0.48 -3.42 -15.98
C ASN A 66 0.38 -2.51 -16.87
N ASN A 67 0.98 -1.48 -16.26
CA ASN A 67 1.96 -0.59 -16.88
C ASN A 67 3.29 -0.62 -16.09
N GLN A 68 4.19 0.33 -16.34
CA GLN A 68 5.52 0.41 -15.74
C GLN A 68 5.69 1.68 -14.90
N LEU A 69 4.60 2.24 -14.37
CA LEU A 69 4.61 3.46 -13.59
C LEU A 69 5.22 3.21 -12.21
N ASP A 70 6.16 4.05 -11.80
CA ASP A 70 6.86 3.96 -10.51
C ASP A 70 6.66 5.24 -9.68
N ASP A 71 7.44 5.41 -8.61
CA ASP A 71 7.32 6.56 -7.70
C ASP A 71 7.65 7.92 -8.36
N ASN A 72 8.29 7.91 -9.54
CA ASN A 72 8.58 9.11 -10.33
C ASN A 72 7.35 9.60 -11.10
N ILE A 73 6.22 8.89 -11.04
CA ILE A 73 4.96 9.30 -11.67
C ILE A 73 4.62 10.76 -11.35
N ASN A 74 4.32 11.54 -12.38
CA ASN A 74 3.88 12.92 -12.23
C ASN A 74 2.46 13.06 -12.77
N PHE A 75 1.55 13.57 -11.93
CA PHE A 75 0.16 13.76 -12.30
C PHE A 75 -0.09 15.23 -12.64
N PRO A 76 -0.75 15.53 -13.76
CA PRO A 76 -1.32 16.86 -13.97
C PRO A 76 -2.54 17.04 -13.05
N TYR A 77 -2.85 18.30 -12.72
CA TYR A 77 -4.08 18.62 -11.99
C TYR A 77 -5.32 18.34 -12.85
N ILE A 78 -6.17 17.42 -12.41
CA ILE A 78 -7.42 17.04 -13.08
C ILE A 78 -8.54 16.98 -12.04
N SER A 79 -9.21 18.12 -11.84
CA SER A 79 -10.31 18.23 -10.87
C SER A 79 -11.54 17.38 -11.20
N SER A 80 -11.73 16.98 -12.47
CA SER A 80 -12.86 16.17 -12.91
C SER A 80 -12.68 14.66 -12.65
N LEU A 81 -11.45 14.21 -12.36
CA LEU A 81 -11.17 12.78 -12.23
C LEU A 81 -11.80 12.22 -10.94
N HIS A 82 -12.67 11.22 -11.10
CA HIS A 82 -13.31 10.52 -9.99
C HIS A 82 -12.91 9.04 -9.89
N THR A 83 -12.39 8.44 -10.96
CA THR A 83 -11.96 7.03 -10.97
C THR A 83 -10.53 6.89 -11.47
N LEU A 84 -9.67 6.28 -10.66
CA LEU A 84 -8.28 5.98 -11.00
C LEU A 84 -7.96 4.52 -10.67
N SER A 85 -7.47 3.77 -11.67
CA SER A 85 -6.95 2.41 -11.48
C SER A 85 -5.51 2.34 -11.97
N LEU A 86 -4.62 1.84 -11.12
CA LEU A 86 -3.18 1.72 -11.32
C LEU A 86 -2.68 0.33 -10.90
N ASN A 87 -3.51 -0.70 -11.07
CA ASN A 87 -3.18 -2.04 -10.62
C ASN A 87 -1.93 -2.57 -11.35
N ASN A 88 -1.15 -3.41 -10.68
CA ASN A 88 0.03 -4.06 -11.24
C ASN A 88 1.02 -3.07 -11.89
N ASN A 89 1.37 -2.01 -11.16
CA ASN A 89 2.45 -1.09 -11.50
C ASN A 89 3.61 -1.24 -10.51
N LYS A 90 4.57 -0.30 -10.51
CA LYS A 90 5.81 -0.33 -9.71
C LYS A 90 5.82 0.73 -8.59
N ILE A 91 4.66 1.13 -8.10
CA ILE A 91 4.56 2.12 -7.01
C ILE A 91 5.04 1.46 -5.71
N SER A 92 6.00 2.07 -5.03
CA SER A 92 6.59 1.54 -3.80
C SER A 92 6.43 2.46 -2.60
N GLN A 93 6.41 3.78 -2.82
CA GLN A 93 6.30 4.81 -1.79
C GLN A 93 4.87 5.30 -1.65
N LEU A 94 4.06 4.56 -0.88
CA LEU A 94 2.63 4.83 -0.70
C LEU A 94 2.30 6.26 -0.31
N GLU A 95 2.97 6.80 0.71
CA GLU A 95 2.66 8.13 1.25
C GLU A 95 2.89 9.24 0.22
N TYR A 96 4.01 9.16 -0.51
CA TYR A 96 4.34 10.13 -1.55
C TYR A 96 3.37 10.03 -2.74
N PHE A 97 3.01 8.81 -3.13
CA PHE A 97 2.00 8.57 -4.15
C PHE A 97 0.64 9.19 -3.75
N LEU A 98 0.16 8.92 -2.53
CA LEU A 98 -1.12 9.44 -2.05
C LEU A 98 -1.13 10.97 -1.93
N ALA A 99 0.00 11.59 -1.55
CA ALA A 99 0.13 13.04 -1.54
C ALA A 99 -0.06 13.63 -2.96
N LYS A 100 0.62 13.06 -3.97
CA LYS A 100 0.45 13.48 -5.36
C LYS A 100 -1.00 13.31 -5.86
N VAL A 101 -1.62 12.18 -5.53
CA VAL A 101 -3.02 11.89 -5.87
C VAL A 101 -3.95 12.92 -5.24
N LYS A 102 -3.77 13.23 -3.95
CA LYS A 102 -4.57 14.21 -3.22
C LYS A 102 -4.51 15.60 -3.86
N ASP A 103 -3.30 16.03 -4.22
CA ASP A 103 -3.08 17.36 -4.80
C ASP A 103 -3.60 17.46 -6.24
N SER A 104 -3.50 16.36 -7.01
CA SER A 104 -3.84 16.34 -8.43
C SER A 104 -5.32 16.04 -8.70
N PHE A 105 -5.96 15.22 -7.86
CA PHE A 105 -7.30 14.67 -8.07
C PHE A 105 -8.21 14.91 -6.84
N PRO A 106 -8.60 16.17 -6.56
CA PRO A 106 -9.32 16.53 -5.34
C PRO A 106 -10.71 15.88 -5.20
N ASN A 107 -11.32 15.45 -6.32
CA ASN A 107 -12.65 14.83 -6.37
C ASN A 107 -12.60 13.31 -6.57
N LEU A 108 -11.45 12.67 -6.34
CA LEU A 108 -11.30 11.23 -6.52
C LEU A 108 -12.25 10.44 -5.60
N LYS A 109 -12.99 9.49 -6.17
CA LYS A 109 -13.97 8.64 -5.49
C LYS A 109 -13.60 7.18 -5.48
N TYR A 110 -12.94 6.72 -6.54
CA TYR A 110 -12.49 5.35 -6.71
C TYR A 110 -10.98 5.34 -6.94
N LEU A 111 -10.26 4.57 -6.12
CA LEU A 111 -8.83 4.33 -6.29
C LEU A 111 -8.57 2.83 -6.21
N SER A 112 -7.78 2.28 -7.12
CA SER A 112 -7.25 0.91 -7.01
C SER A 112 -5.76 0.89 -7.32
N ILE A 113 -4.95 0.33 -6.41
CA ILE A 113 -3.49 0.18 -6.58
C ILE A 113 -3.01 -1.24 -6.24
N LEU A 114 -3.89 -2.23 -6.37
CA LEU A 114 -3.57 -3.65 -6.13
C LEU A 114 -2.36 -4.09 -6.96
N GLY A 115 -1.55 -5.00 -6.41
CA GLY A 115 -0.38 -5.53 -7.11
C GLY A 115 0.82 -4.57 -7.22
N ASN A 116 0.75 -3.37 -6.64
CA ASN A 116 1.92 -2.50 -6.43
C ASN A 116 2.68 -2.90 -5.15
N THR A 117 3.98 -2.61 -5.08
CA THR A 117 4.80 -2.86 -3.87
C THR A 117 4.28 -2.08 -2.65
N ALA A 118 3.75 -0.88 -2.88
CA ALA A 118 3.11 -0.02 -1.89
C ALA A 118 1.84 -0.61 -1.28
N CYS A 119 1.13 -1.49 -2.01
CA CYS A 119 -0.07 -2.15 -1.53
C CYS A 119 0.31 -3.50 -0.91
N PRO A 120 0.09 -3.72 0.41
CA PRO A 120 0.22 -5.06 0.97
C PRO A 120 -0.84 -5.95 0.30
N SER A 121 -0.41 -6.94 -0.48
CA SER A 121 -1.36 -7.84 -1.14
C SER A 121 -1.89 -8.86 -0.13
N GLN A 122 -3.22 -9.07 -0.12
CA GLN A 122 -3.88 -10.07 0.74
C GLN A 122 -3.49 -11.54 0.43
N ILE A 123 -2.62 -11.79 -0.55
CA ILE A 123 -2.40 -13.13 -1.13
C ILE A 123 -0.91 -13.55 -1.13
N SER A 124 0.04 -12.66 -0.80
CA SER A 124 1.47 -12.96 -1.03
C SER A 124 2.24 -13.56 0.15
N HIS A 125 1.74 -13.49 1.38
CA HIS A 125 2.51 -13.95 2.53
C HIS A 125 1.63 -14.63 3.58
N VAL A 126 1.90 -15.91 3.80
CA VAL A 126 1.23 -16.81 4.76
C VAL A 126 1.39 -16.34 6.22
N ASP A 127 2.22 -15.32 6.46
CA ASP A 127 2.51 -14.74 7.78
C ASP A 127 1.99 -13.29 7.96
N LYS A 128 1.14 -12.78 7.06
CA LYS A 128 0.58 -11.42 7.16
C LYS A 128 -0.93 -11.44 7.26
N ASP A 129 -1.40 -11.27 8.48
CA ASP A 129 -2.81 -11.23 8.86
C ASP A 129 -3.55 -10.08 8.16
N GLU A 130 -4.87 -10.25 7.95
CA GLU A 130 -5.84 -9.23 7.49
C GLU A 130 -5.63 -7.83 8.10
N GLU A 131 -5.02 -7.76 9.29
CA GLU A 131 -4.60 -6.53 9.96
C GLU A 131 -3.73 -5.61 9.11
N ASP A 132 -2.76 -6.13 8.35
CA ASP A 132 -1.84 -5.29 7.56
C ASP A 132 -2.59 -4.54 6.46
N TYR A 133 -3.50 -5.22 5.77
CA TYR A 133 -4.34 -4.57 4.78
C TYR A 133 -5.29 -3.57 5.43
N GLN A 134 -5.82 -3.88 6.62
CA GLN A 134 -6.69 -2.95 7.36
C GLN A 134 -5.96 -1.67 7.78
N ARG A 135 -4.70 -1.78 8.25
CA ARG A 135 -3.84 -0.63 8.56
C ARG A 135 -3.61 0.23 7.32
N TYR A 136 -3.20 -0.40 6.22
CA TYR A 136 -3.04 0.25 4.92
C TYR A 136 -4.31 1.01 4.51
N ARG A 137 -5.47 0.34 4.60
CA ARG A 137 -6.77 0.91 4.22
C ARG A 137 -7.12 2.14 5.07
N TYR A 138 -6.91 2.09 6.39
CA TYR A 138 -7.12 3.25 7.25
C TYR A 138 -6.13 4.40 6.98
N PHE A 139 -4.87 4.09 6.65
CA PHE A 139 -3.89 5.11 6.29
C PHE A 139 -4.26 5.81 4.97
N VAL A 140 -4.70 5.06 3.95
CA VAL A 140 -5.18 5.62 2.68
C VAL A 140 -6.39 6.53 2.92
N LEU A 141 -7.38 6.08 3.71
CA LEU A 141 -8.58 6.86 4.02
C LEU A 141 -8.31 8.09 4.89
N TYR A 142 -7.24 8.09 5.68
CA TYR A 142 -6.79 9.28 6.38
C TYR A 142 -6.29 10.36 5.40
N ILE A 143 -5.54 9.97 4.37
CA ILE A 143 -5.01 10.91 3.37
C ILE A 143 -6.09 11.33 2.36
N LEU A 144 -6.92 10.38 1.92
CA LEU A 144 -7.98 10.54 0.92
C LEU A 144 -9.37 10.23 1.54
N PRO A 145 -9.91 11.13 2.40
CA PRO A 145 -11.11 10.85 3.19
C PRO A 145 -12.41 10.76 2.37
N ASN A 146 -12.40 11.28 1.14
CA ASN A 146 -13.58 11.38 0.28
C ASN A 146 -13.78 10.18 -0.65
N LEU A 147 -12.91 9.16 -0.57
CA LEU A 147 -13.04 7.92 -1.33
C LEU A 147 -14.30 7.15 -0.93
N ASP A 148 -15.01 6.65 -1.93
CA ASP A 148 -16.18 5.80 -1.79
C ASP A 148 -15.83 4.33 -2.09
N PHE A 149 -14.77 4.10 -2.88
CA PHE A 149 -14.19 2.79 -3.14
C PHE A 149 -12.67 2.84 -3.06
N LEU A 150 -12.09 1.81 -2.43
CA LEU A 150 -10.66 1.58 -2.42
C LEU A 150 -10.38 0.11 -2.75
N ASP A 151 -9.56 -0.09 -3.77
CA ASP A 151 -9.20 -1.38 -4.35
C ASP A 151 -10.46 -2.20 -4.71
N SER A 152 -10.63 -3.38 -4.11
CA SER A 152 -11.73 -4.30 -4.39
C SER A 152 -13.01 -4.03 -3.58
N ARG A 153 -13.03 -3.05 -2.67
CA ARG A 153 -14.11 -2.88 -1.68
C ARG A 153 -14.61 -1.45 -1.52
N THR A 154 -15.92 -1.31 -1.37
CA THR A 154 -16.58 -0.08 -0.90
C THR A 154 -16.02 0.38 0.44
N VAL A 155 -15.87 1.69 0.62
CA VAL A 155 -15.50 2.30 1.90
C VAL A 155 -16.73 2.41 2.79
N THR A 156 -16.70 1.77 3.95
CA THR A 156 -17.77 1.84 4.94
C THR A 156 -17.63 3.09 5.82
N PHE A 157 -18.74 3.50 6.45
CA PHE A 157 -18.72 4.59 7.43
C PHE A 157 -17.75 4.30 8.59
N GLN A 158 -17.72 3.07 9.09
CA GLN A 158 -16.83 2.65 10.17
C GLN A 158 -15.36 2.80 9.78
N GLU A 159 -14.99 2.35 8.57
CA GLU A 159 -13.60 2.46 8.10
C GLU A 159 -13.17 3.92 7.95
N ARG A 160 -14.06 4.78 7.44
CA ARG A 160 -13.81 6.21 7.32
C ARG A 160 -13.65 6.86 8.70
N TYR A 161 -14.48 6.47 9.66
CA TYR A 161 -14.40 6.97 11.04
C TYR A 161 -13.07 6.54 11.71
N GLU A 162 -12.70 5.26 11.64
CA GLU A 162 -11.44 4.74 12.18
C GLU A 162 -10.22 5.36 11.51
N GLY A 163 -10.23 5.48 10.17
CA GLY A 163 -9.18 6.15 9.40
C GLY A 163 -8.97 7.59 9.84
N LYS A 164 -10.06 8.33 10.10
CA LYS A 164 -9.97 9.71 10.63
C LYS A 164 -9.35 9.77 12.03
N GLN A 165 -9.67 8.83 12.91
CA GLN A 165 -9.19 8.85 14.30
C GLN A 165 -7.75 8.35 14.44
N ARG A 166 -7.39 7.30 13.70
CA ARG A 166 -6.15 6.54 13.94
C ARG A 166 -5.28 6.38 12.69
N GLY A 167 -5.78 6.70 11.50
CA GLY A 167 -5.10 6.38 10.25
C GLY A 167 -3.71 6.98 10.12
N MET A 168 -3.43 8.14 10.72
CA MET A 168 -2.08 8.73 10.78
C MET A 168 -1.02 7.78 11.37
N TYR A 169 -1.42 6.92 12.31
CA TYR A 169 -0.53 5.96 12.99
C TYR A 169 -0.52 4.58 12.33
N MET A 170 -1.29 4.39 11.25
CA MET A 170 -1.41 3.10 10.53
C MET A 170 -0.40 2.97 9.38
N LYS A 171 0.56 3.90 9.30
CA LYS A 171 1.65 3.84 8.32
C LYS A 171 2.47 2.56 8.55
N ILE A 172 2.48 1.69 7.55
CA ILE A 172 3.29 0.48 7.57
C ILE A 172 4.73 0.86 7.25
N VAL A 173 5.61 0.81 8.25
CA VAL A 173 7.05 0.96 8.05
C VAL A 173 7.65 -0.43 7.86
N ARG A 174 8.11 -0.72 6.64
CA ARG A 174 8.91 -1.93 6.41
C ARG A 174 10.37 -1.60 6.70
N PRO A 175 11.04 -2.30 7.63
CA PRO A 175 12.46 -2.11 7.82
C PRO A 175 13.17 -2.42 6.49
N SER A 176 13.92 -1.45 5.99
CA SER A 176 14.78 -1.68 4.83
C SER A 176 15.84 -2.69 5.23
N PHE A 177 15.82 -3.89 4.66
CA PHE A 177 17.01 -4.73 4.58
C PHE A 177 17.99 -4.06 3.61
N GLN A 178 18.57 -2.93 4.01
CA GLN A 178 19.85 -2.56 3.46
C GLN A 178 20.77 -3.74 3.77
N ASN A 179 21.36 -4.34 2.75
CA ASN A 179 22.57 -5.13 2.87
C ASN A 179 23.66 -4.21 3.44
N ASN A 180 23.57 -3.90 4.72
CA ASN A 180 24.72 -3.61 5.51
C ASN A 180 25.38 -4.97 5.71
N CYS A 181 26.16 -5.39 4.73
CA CYS A 181 27.43 -6.03 5.05
C CYS A 181 28.17 -5.00 5.90
N ILE A 182 27.87 -5.00 7.21
CA ILE A 182 28.72 -4.40 8.20
C ILE A 182 30.00 -5.22 8.07
N GLU A 183 30.97 -4.70 7.32
CA GLU A 183 32.37 -5.06 7.56
C GLU A 183 32.53 -5.07 9.07
N GLU A 184 32.89 -6.24 9.63
CA GLU A 184 33.09 -6.43 11.05
C GLU A 184 34.17 -5.45 11.55
N LYS A 185 33.77 -4.21 11.82
CA LYS A 185 34.52 -3.32 12.69
C LYS A 185 34.34 -3.91 14.07
N ASN A 186 35.37 -4.66 14.44
CA ASN A 186 35.65 -5.26 15.72
C ASN A 186 35.45 -4.20 16.83
N CYS A 187 34.22 -4.05 17.30
CA CYS A 187 33.86 -3.21 18.43
C CYS A 187 33.17 -4.14 19.43
N ASN A 188 33.90 -4.43 20.51
CA ASN A 188 33.49 -5.16 21.70
C ASN A 188 32.00 -4.99 22.04
N ARG A 189 31.14 -5.87 21.51
CA ARG A 189 29.76 -6.00 21.97
C ARG A 189 29.81 -6.68 23.34
N LYS A 190 29.69 -5.89 24.41
CA LYS A 190 29.34 -6.44 25.72
C LYS A 190 27.95 -7.07 25.58
N VAL A 191 27.91 -8.41 25.56
CA VAL A 191 26.68 -9.20 25.61
C VAL A 191 25.95 -8.81 26.87
N TYR A 192 24.82 -8.12 26.73
CA TYR A 192 23.95 -7.84 27.87
C TYR A 192 23.26 -9.15 28.23
N SER A 193 23.66 -9.74 29.35
CA SER A 193 22.94 -10.81 30.00
C SER A 193 22.32 -10.25 31.28
N PRO A 194 21.01 -10.42 31.51
CA PRO A 194 20.36 -9.97 32.73
C PRO A 194 20.75 -10.83 33.96
N LEU A 195 21.60 -11.85 33.78
CA LEU A 195 22.08 -12.74 34.84
C LEU A 195 23.51 -12.36 35.28
N PRO A 196 23.82 -12.38 36.59
CA PRO A 196 25.18 -12.18 37.08
C PRO A 196 26.13 -13.24 36.52
N ALA A 197 27.32 -12.83 36.08
CA ALA A 197 28.35 -13.76 35.62
C ALA A 197 28.91 -14.56 36.80
N LEU A 198 28.54 -15.84 36.89
CA LEU A 198 29.09 -16.77 37.88
C LEU A 198 30.31 -17.49 37.28
N PRO A 199 31.41 -17.67 38.04
CA PRO A 199 32.58 -18.39 37.56
C PRO A 199 32.23 -19.87 37.34
N MET A 200 32.59 -20.39 36.16
CA MET A 200 32.45 -21.81 35.83
C MET A 200 33.33 -22.65 36.77
N LYS A 201 32.71 -23.22 37.81
CA LYS A 201 33.23 -24.38 38.52
C LYS A 201 32.18 -25.49 38.49
N SER A 202 32.69 -26.72 38.42
CA SER A 202 31.96 -27.96 38.19
C SER A 202 30.62 -28.06 38.94
N HIS A 203 29.58 -28.46 38.19
CA HIS A 203 28.24 -28.69 38.69
C HIS A 203 28.25 -29.66 39.89
N HIS A 204 27.96 -29.14 41.08
CA HIS A 204 27.33 -29.92 42.14
C HIS A 204 25.88 -29.41 42.23
N GLY A 205 24.92 -30.27 41.89
CA GLY A 205 23.51 -29.93 42.03
C GLY A 205 23.18 -29.67 43.50
N ILE A 206 22.65 -28.49 43.80
CA ILE A 206 22.11 -28.16 45.12
C ILE A 206 20.58 -28.16 45.00
N TYR A 207 19.92 -29.10 45.66
CA TYR A 207 18.47 -29.11 45.81
C TYR A 207 18.08 -28.11 46.92
N GLY A 208 17.55 -26.95 46.53
CA GLY A 208 16.93 -26.00 47.45
C GLY A 208 15.44 -26.30 47.60
N LYS A 209 14.95 -26.45 48.84
CA LYS A 209 13.52 -26.59 49.12
C LYS A 209 12.85 -25.23 48.87
N CYS A 210 11.97 -25.16 47.87
CA CYS A 210 11.21 -23.94 47.58
C CYS A 210 10.29 -23.61 48.78
N VAL A 211 10.60 -22.54 49.51
CA VAL A 211 9.82 -22.10 50.68
C VAL A 211 8.64 -21.20 50.26
N TYR A 212 8.63 -20.70 49.03
CA TYR A 212 7.61 -19.75 48.58
C TYR A 212 6.74 -20.31 47.46
N ARG A 213 5.51 -20.66 47.81
CA ARG A 213 4.46 -21.02 46.87
C ARG A 213 3.73 -19.74 46.46
N TYR A 214 3.89 -19.32 45.20
CA TYR A 214 3.11 -18.22 44.66
C TYR A 214 1.64 -18.64 44.59
N THR A 215 0.84 -18.18 45.54
CA THR A 215 -0.62 -18.30 45.47
C THR A 215 -1.09 -17.02 44.80
N GLY A 216 -1.61 -17.12 43.58
CA GLY A 216 -1.96 -15.99 42.71
C GLY A 216 -3.05 -15.03 43.22
N LYS A 217 -3.26 -14.94 44.53
CA LYS A 217 -4.22 -14.05 45.19
C LYS A 217 -3.82 -12.57 45.19
N HIS A 218 -2.60 -12.22 44.76
CA HIS A 218 -2.13 -10.82 44.67
C HIS A 218 -1.67 -10.43 43.26
N SER A 219 -1.99 -11.22 42.24
CA SER A 219 -1.69 -10.83 40.86
C SER A 219 -2.80 -9.92 40.34
N GLU A 220 -2.55 -8.62 40.25
CA GLU A 220 -3.48 -7.64 39.66
C GLU A 220 -3.80 -7.93 38.18
N GLY A 221 -3.02 -8.80 37.52
CA GLY A 221 -3.13 -9.13 36.09
C GLY A 221 -4.24 -10.11 35.69
N ASN A 222 -4.97 -10.72 36.62
CA ASN A 222 -6.00 -11.74 36.30
C ASN A 222 -7.45 -11.27 36.54
N ARG A 223 -7.75 -9.97 36.41
CA ARG A 223 -9.08 -9.43 36.76
C ARG A 223 -10.19 -9.66 35.71
N PHE A 224 -9.89 -10.22 34.52
CA PHE A 224 -10.86 -10.30 33.42
C PHE A 224 -11.10 -11.69 32.81
N ILE A 225 -10.49 -12.75 33.33
CA ILE A 225 -10.91 -14.11 32.95
C ILE A 225 -12.13 -14.48 33.81
N ARG A 226 -13.33 -14.34 33.25
CA ARG A 226 -14.55 -14.90 33.84
C ARG A 226 -14.71 -16.32 33.32
N ASN A 227 -14.61 -17.29 34.21
CA ASN A 227 -14.93 -18.68 33.93
C ASN A 227 -16.45 -18.80 33.80
N ASN A 228 -16.95 -18.99 32.59
CA ASN A 228 -18.27 -19.59 32.40
C ASN A 228 -18.29 -20.72 31.36
N ASP A 229 -17.13 -21.27 30.96
CA ASP A 229 -17.04 -22.39 30.00
C ASP A 229 -16.03 -23.48 30.43
N LEU A 230 -15.99 -23.83 31.72
CA LEU A 230 -15.41 -25.10 32.18
C LEU A 230 -16.39 -25.82 33.11
#